data_AF-A0AA85KL88-F1
#
_entry.id   AF-A0AA85KL88-F1
#
_cell.length_a   1.000
_cell.length_b   1.000
_cell.length_c   1.000
_cell.angle_alpha   90.00
_cell.angle_beta   90.00
_cell.angle_gamma   90.00
#
_symmetry.space_group_name_H-M   'P 1'
#
loop_
_entity.id
_entity.type
_entity.pdbx_description
1 polymer ?
#
loop_
_entity_poly.entity_id
_entity_poly.type
_entity_poly.pdbx_seq_one_letter_code
_entity_poly.pdbx_strand_id
1 'polypeptide(L)'
;MKEKGFNQDYNKLENYYFERLTEVIQNITSASQSMTPVVWQNVFENGFRGNDNAVIKQVHNNSNWEAITKSATSSGYRVINSASWSKVVRNSDDA
;
A
#
# COMPACT_ATOMS: atom_id res chain seq x y z
N MET A 1 -5.34 10.17 18.17
CA MET A 1 -6.05 9.02 18.78
C MET A 1 -7.34 9.41 19.50
N LYS A 2 -7.30 10.14 20.64
CA LYS A 2 -8.51 10.48 21.43
C LYS A 2 -9.50 11.39 20.68
N GLU A 3 -9.00 12.43 20.00
CA GLU A 3 -9.83 13.40 19.26
C GLU A 3 -10.59 12.78 18.08
N LYS A 4 -9.98 11.81 17.40
CA LYS A 4 -10.59 11.10 16.26
C LYS A 4 -11.35 9.83 16.66
N GLY A 5 -11.41 9.50 17.96
CA GLY A 5 -12.05 8.28 18.45
C GLY A 5 -11.35 6.97 18.05
N PHE A 6 -10.07 7.03 17.66
CA PHE A 6 -9.30 5.85 17.23
C PHE A 6 -8.77 5.00 18.41
N ASN A 7 -8.90 5.47 19.65
CA ASN A 7 -8.47 4.76 20.87
C ASN A 7 -7.03 4.22 20.78
N GLN A 8 -6.84 2.90 20.82
CA GLN A 8 -5.54 2.22 20.64
C GLN A 8 -5.45 1.47 19.30
N ASP A 9 -6.38 1.72 18.37
CA ASP A 9 -6.39 1.09 17.06
C ASP A 9 -5.51 1.91 16.10
N TYR A 10 -4.23 1.56 16.08
CA TYR A 10 -3.23 2.24 15.25
C TYR A 10 -3.44 2.02 13.75
N ASN A 11 -4.13 0.95 13.35
CA ASN A 11 -4.47 0.71 11.94
C ASN A 11 -5.43 1.78 11.42
N LYS A 12 -6.37 2.24 12.25
CA LYS A 12 -7.25 3.37 11.90
C LYS A 12 -6.49 4.68 11.72
N LEU A 13 -5.44 4.90 12.51
CA LEU A 13 -4.60 6.08 12.36
C LEU A 13 -3.79 6.04 11.06
N GLU A 14 -3.24 4.87 10.73
CA GLU A 14 -2.52 4.67 9.48
C GLU A 14 -3.44 4.87 8.26
N ASN A 15 -4.64 4.28 8.29
CA ASN A 15 -5.63 4.48 7.23
C ASN A 15 -5.99 5.95 7.06
N TYR A 16 -6.27 6.66 8.16
CA TYR A 16 -6.55 8.10 8.13
C TYR A 16 -5.40 8.92 7.50
N TYR A 17 -4.16 8.55 7.79
CA TYR A 17 -2.98 9.21 7.21
C TYR A 17 -2.92 9.01 5.68
N PHE A 18 -3.05 7.76 5.22
CA PHE A 18 -2.99 7.45 3.78
C PHE A 18 -4.18 8.00 2.99
N GLU A 19 -5.37 8.07 3.60
CA GLU A 19 -6.54 8.74 3.00
C GLU A 19 -6.24 10.22 2.74
N ARG A 20 -5.75 10.93 3.76
CA ARG A 20 -5.39 12.35 3.63
C ARG A 20 -4.25 12.60 2.67
N LEU A 21 -3.23 11.74 2.68
CA LEU A 21 -2.11 11.86 1.76
C LEU A 21 -2.56 11.68 0.31
N THR A 22 -3.42 10.69 0.05
CA THR A 22 -3.98 10.43 -1.28
C THR A 22 -4.83 11.59 -1.76
N GLU A 23 -5.66 12.16 -0.87
CA GLU A 23 -6.48 13.34 -1.15
C GLU A 23 -5.60 14.55 -1.53
N VAL A 24 -4.52 14.82 -0.80
CA VAL A 24 -3.58 15.90 -1.10
C VAL A 24 -2.88 15.69 -2.45
N ILE A 25 -2.42 14.46 -2.74
CA ILE A 25 -1.79 14.13 -4.02
C ILE A 25 -2.76 14.37 -5.18
N GLN A 26 -4.02 13.93 -5.02
CA GLN A 26 -5.08 14.15 -6.01
C GLN A 26 -5.40 15.64 -6.22
N ASN A 27 -5.39 16.44 -5.16
CA ASN A 27 -5.62 17.88 -5.24
C ASN A 27 -4.46 18.64 -5.90
N ILE A 28 -3.21 18.15 -5.76
CA ILE A 28 -2.03 18.75 -6.41
C ILE A 28 -1.94 18.34 -7.88
N THR A 29 -2.49 17.19 -8.25
CA THR A 29 -2.46 16.71 -9.63
C THR A 29 -3.41 17.49 -10.51
N SER A 30 -2.83 18.29 -11.41
CA SER A 30 -3.58 19.03 -12.41
C SER A 30 -4.11 18.07 -13.49
N ALA A 31 -5.19 18.43 -14.18
CA ALA A 31 -5.81 17.61 -15.24
C ALA A 31 -4.85 17.17 -16.37
N SER A 32 -3.67 17.79 -16.48
CA SER A 32 -2.62 17.50 -17.48
C SER A 32 -1.49 16.59 -16.97
N GLN A 33 -1.42 16.30 -15.67
CA GLN A 33 -0.45 15.40 -15.05
C GLN A 33 -1.17 14.44 -14.11
N SER A 34 -1.39 13.21 -14.55
CA SER A 34 -1.93 12.15 -13.69
C SER A 34 -0.80 11.51 -12.88
N MET A 35 -0.73 11.79 -11.58
CA MET A 35 0.08 11.00 -10.64
C MET A 35 -0.77 9.84 -10.11
N THR A 36 -0.25 8.62 -10.27
CA THR A 36 -0.86 7.41 -9.70
C THR A 36 -0.08 7.04 -8.43
N PRO A 37 -0.66 7.14 -7.22
CA PRO A 37 0.02 6.72 -6.01
C PRO A 37 0.39 5.22 -6.03
N VAL A 38 1.58 4.89 -5.52
CA VAL A 38 2.04 3.52 -5.35
C VAL A 38 2.21 3.27 -3.85
N VAL A 39 1.59 2.22 -3.33
CA VAL A 39 1.67 1.87 -1.91
C VAL A 39 2.17 0.45 -1.73
N TRP A 40 2.77 0.18 -0.57
CA TRP A 40 3.23 -1.16 -0.20
C TRP A 40 2.08 -2.05 0.26
N GLN A 41 2.30 -3.38 0.20
CA GLN A 41 1.33 -4.39 0.61
C GLN A 41 0.74 -4.16 2.02
N ASN A 42 1.56 -3.72 2.99
CA ASN A 42 1.16 -3.55 4.40
C ASN A 42 0.02 -2.53 4.56
N VAL A 43 0.04 -1.47 3.75
CA VAL A 43 -1.01 -0.44 3.77
C VAL A 43 -2.36 -1.05 3.40
N PHE A 44 -2.38 -1.99 2.45
CA PHE A 44 -3.60 -2.71 2.06
C PHE A 44 -4.04 -3.74 3.11
N GLU A 45 -3.09 -4.45 3.71
CA GLU A 45 -3.35 -5.43 4.79
C GLU A 45 -3.95 -4.75 6.02
N ASN A 46 -3.54 -3.51 6.32
CA ASN A 46 -4.04 -2.71 7.43
C ASN A 46 -5.42 -2.08 7.19
N GLY A 47 -6.04 -2.39 6.05
CA GLY A 47 -7.43 -2.06 5.76
C GLY A 47 -7.63 -0.79 4.96
N PHE A 48 -6.56 -0.16 4.46
CA PHE A 48 -6.69 0.96 3.53
C PHE A 48 -7.36 0.49 2.23
N ARG A 49 -8.40 1.19 1.83
CA ARG A 49 -9.16 0.99 0.60
C ARG A 49 -9.26 2.36 -0.08
N GLY A 50 -8.14 2.82 -0.64
CA GLY A 50 -8.09 4.05 -1.43
C GLY A 50 -8.87 3.93 -2.75
N ASN A 51 -8.90 5.00 -3.55
CA ASN A 51 -9.57 5.00 -4.85
C ASN A 51 -8.98 3.92 -5.79
N ASP A 52 -9.83 3.03 -6.30
CA ASP A 52 -9.48 1.80 -7.02
C ASP A 52 -8.60 2.03 -8.26
N ASN A 53 -8.70 3.21 -8.88
CA ASN A 53 -7.89 3.57 -10.03
C ASN A 53 -6.49 4.08 -9.67
N ALA A 54 -6.25 4.42 -8.42
CA ALA A 54 -5.10 5.24 -8.04
C ALA A 54 -3.96 4.44 -7.43
N VAL A 55 -4.17 3.22 -6.94
CA VAL A 55 -3.19 2.55 -6.07
C VAL A 55 -2.55 1.35 -6.75
N ILE A 56 -1.25 1.46 -7.01
CA ILE A 56 -0.42 0.31 -7.38
C ILE A 56 0.12 -0.33 -6.12
N LYS A 57 -0.14 -1.62 -5.91
CA LYS A 57 0.38 -2.35 -4.75
C LYS A 57 1.71 -3.00 -5.05
N GLN A 58 2.74 -2.65 -4.28
CA GLN A 58 4.03 -3.33 -4.35
C GLN A 58 4.08 -4.52 -3.37
N VAL A 59 4.20 -5.72 -3.92
CA VAL A 59 4.36 -6.96 -3.14
C VAL A 59 5.84 -7.28 -3.03
N HIS A 60 6.34 -7.48 -1.81
CA HIS A 60 7.75 -7.78 -1.51
C HIS A 60 7.92 -9.06 -0.69
N ASN A 61 6.83 -9.61 -0.12
CA ASN A 61 6.93 -10.81 0.70
C ASN A 61 7.01 -12.09 -0.16
N ASN A 62 8.18 -12.73 -0.17
CA ASN A 62 8.47 -13.91 -0.99
C ASN A 62 7.67 -15.17 -0.62
N SER A 63 7.10 -15.28 0.58
CA SER A 63 6.44 -16.52 1.01
C SER A 63 4.95 -16.59 0.65
N ASN A 64 4.28 -15.44 0.45
CA ASN A 64 2.82 -15.40 0.22
C ASN A 64 2.39 -14.38 -0.86
N TRP A 65 3.32 -13.96 -1.72
CA TRP A 65 3.04 -12.94 -2.73
C TRP A 65 1.89 -13.31 -3.67
N GLU A 66 1.69 -14.59 -3.98
CA GLU A 66 0.64 -15.06 -4.89
C GLU A 66 -0.76 -14.82 -4.31
N ALA A 67 -0.99 -15.19 -3.05
CA ALA A 67 -2.27 -14.96 -2.39
C ALA A 67 -2.56 -13.46 -2.22
N ILE A 68 -1.54 -12.66 -1.88
CA ILE A 68 -1.65 -11.20 -1.74
C ILE A 68 -1.99 -10.57 -3.10
N THR A 69 -1.30 -10.99 -4.16
CA THR A 69 -1.55 -10.52 -5.53
C THR A 69 -2.96 -10.89 -5.99
N LYS A 70 -3.39 -12.13 -5.74
CA LYS A 70 -4.74 -12.60 -6.07
C LYS A 70 -5.81 -11.84 -5.31
N SER A 71 -5.63 -11.62 -4.00
CA SER A 71 -6.54 -10.82 -3.18
C SER A 71 -6.65 -9.39 -3.70
N ALA A 72 -5.51 -8.73 -3.94
CA ALA A 72 -5.46 -7.38 -4.45
C ALA A 72 -6.10 -7.20 -5.84
N THR A 73 -5.83 -8.12 -6.78
CA THR A 73 -6.42 -8.10 -8.12
C THR A 73 -7.90 -8.43 -8.10
N SER A 74 -8.35 -9.35 -7.23
CA SER A 74 -9.78 -9.67 -7.07
C SER A 74 -10.60 -8.49 -6.53
N SER A 75 -9.97 -7.61 -5.76
CA SER A 75 -10.58 -6.35 -5.31
C SER A 75 -10.49 -5.21 -6.35
N GLY A 76 -9.99 -5.47 -7.57
CA GLY A 76 -9.95 -4.48 -8.65
C GLY A 76 -8.70 -3.58 -8.69
N TYR A 77 -7.71 -3.79 -7.82
CA TYR A 77 -6.50 -2.95 -7.79
C TYR A 77 -5.44 -3.42 -8.79
N ARG A 78 -4.65 -2.46 -9.29
CA ARG A 78 -3.42 -2.74 -10.06
C ARG A 78 -2.29 -3.15 -9.12
N VAL A 79 -1.50 -4.16 -9.49
CA VAL A 79 -0.44 -4.73 -8.64
C VAL A 79 0.90 -4.73 -9.38
N ILE A 80 1.95 -4.25 -8.72
CA ILE A 80 3.35 -4.49 -9.11
C ILE A 80 3.90 -5.57 -8.18
N ASN A 81 4.20 -6.73 -8.74
CA ASN A 81 4.88 -7.77 -7.99
C ASN A 81 6.39 -7.55 -8.07
N SER A 82 7.05 -7.28 -6.94
CA SER A 82 8.51 -7.18 -6.84
C SER A 82 9.13 -8.34 -6.05
N ALA A 83 8.31 -9.20 -5.44
CA ALA A 83 8.75 -10.30 -4.59
C ALA A 83 9.59 -11.30 -5.39
N SER A 84 9.10 -11.73 -6.55
CA SER A 84 9.77 -12.69 -7.44
C SER A 84 11.12 -12.23 -8.00
N TRP A 85 11.47 -10.95 -7.86
CA TRP A 85 12.72 -10.37 -8.35
C TRP A 85 13.64 -9.83 -7.24
N SER A 86 13.30 -10.06 -5.97
CA SER A 86 14.19 -9.73 -4.87
C SER A 86 15.36 -10.73 -4.85
N LYS A 87 16.54 -10.28 -5.32
CA LYS A 87 17.79 -10.90 -4.88
C LYS A 87 17.88 -10.58 -3.39
N VAL A 88 17.55 -11.55 -2.54
CA VAL A 88 17.84 -11.45 -1.10
C VAL A 88 19.35 -11.25 -1.00
N VAL A 89 19.79 -10.03 -0.79
CA VAL A 89 21.14 -9.76 -0.30
C VAL A 89 21.12 -10.30 1.13
N ARG A 90 21.52 -11.56 1.29
CA ARG A 90 21.89 -12.08 2.61
C ARG A 90 23.08 -11.23 3.03
N ASN A 91 22.85 -10.23 3.88
CA ASN A 91 23.95 -9.60 4.59
C ASN A 91 24.65 -10.72 5.36
N SER A 92 25.93 -10.89 5.07
CA SER A 92 26.81 -11.95 5.57
C SER A 92 27.25 -11.72 7.02
N ASP A 93 26.35 -11.24 7.88
CA ASP A 93 26.67 -10.88 9.27
C ASP A 93 26.07 -11.84 10.31
N ASP A 94 25.42 -12.92 9.87
CA ASP A 94 24.90 -13.99 10.74
C ASP A 94 25.75 -15.29 10.62
N ALA A 95 27.08 -15.17 10.76
CA ALA A 95 28.00 -16.31 10.86
C ALA A 95 28.76 -16.30 12.21
#